data_AF-A0A1C2AXE1-F1
#
_entry.id   AF-A0A1C2AXE1-F1
#
_cell.length_a   1.000
_cell.length_b   1.000
_cell.length_c   1.000
_cell.angle_alpha   90.00
_cell.angle_beta   90.00
_cell.angle_gamma   90.00
#
_symmetry.space_group_name_H-M   'P 1'
#
loop_
_entity.id
_entity.type
_entity.pdbx_description
1 polymer ?
#
loop_
_entity_poly.entity_id
_entity_poly.type
_entity_poly.pdbx_seq_one_letter_code
_entity_poly.pdbx_strand_id
1 'polypeptide(L)'
;MSSETFTYKGISGGKYIEGEIEAINQEEASFKLKEQKIIITNLIKVKKKKAAKEKGKKGGFSFGKKKVSPQDVMIFSKQFATMVKAGLPILNVLSMLRDQIEHPTMKEIIEDIRKSLEGGITLSK
;
A
#
# COMPACT_ATOMS: atom_id res chain seq x y z
N MET A 1 5.27 -22.06 28.35
CA MET A 1 4.35 -22.00 27.21
C MET A 1 4.72 -20.78 26.38
N SER A 2 5.19 -20.97 25.15
CA SER A 2 5.68 -19.88 24.29
C SER A 2 4.49 -19.09 23.74
N SER A 3 4.42 -17.79 23.98
CA SER A 3 3.42 -16.92 23.34
C SER A 3 3.79 -16.72 21.87
N GLU A 4 2.80 -16.87 21.01
CA GLU A 4 2.90 -16.68 19.57
C GLU A 4 2.09 -15.45 19.17
N THR A 5 2.53 -14.79 18.10
CA THR A 5 1.85 -13.61 17.57
C THR A 5 0.88 -14.07 16.47
N PHE A 6 -0.40 -13.71 16.62
CA PHE A 6 -1.45 -13.98 15.65
C PHE A 6 -1.90 -12.66 15.04
N THR A 7 -1.97 -12.58 13.71
CA THR A 7 -2.62 -11.47 13.03
C THR A 7 -4.09 -11.80 12.88
N TYR A 8 -4.96 -10.85 13.21
CA TYR A 8 -6.40 -11.00 13.08
C TYR A 8 -6.99 -9.91 12.18
N LYS A 9 -8.03 -10.29 11.45
CA LYS A 9 -8.95 -9.38 10.77
C LYS A 9 -10.34 -9.64 11.34
N GLY A 10 -11.04 -8.59 11.70
CA GLY A 10 -12.38 -8.71 12.23
C GLY A 10 -13.20 -7.43 12.10
N ILE A 11 -14.42 -7.50 12.58
CA ILE A 11 -15.36 -6.38 12.59
C ILE A 11 -15.63 -6.00 14.05
N SER A 12 -15.43 -4.74 14.39
CA SER A 12 -15.80 -4.18 15.70
C SER A 12 -16.70 -2.98 15.49
N GLY A 13 -17.91 -3.02 16.04
CA GLY A 13 -18.90 -1.93 15.91
C GLY A 13 -19.26 -1.55 14.47
N GLY A 14 -19.22 -2.50 13.54
CA GLY A 14 -19.49 -2.28 12.11
C GLY A 14 -18.30 -1.76 11.29
N LYS A 15 -17.11 -1.61 11.89
CA LYS A 15 -15.88 -1.23 11.19
C LYS A 15 -14.92 -2.41 11.12
N TYR A 16 -14.30 -2.60 9.94
CA TYR A 16 -13.23 -3.58 9.76
C TYR A 16 -11.98 -3.11 10.51
N ILE A 17 -11.45 -3.97 11.37
CA ILE A 17 -10.23 -3.77 12.12
C ILE A 17 -9.26 -4.92 11.87
N GLU A 18 -8.00 -4.57 11.72
CA GLU A 18 -6.91 -5.52 11.54
C GLU A 18 -5.85 -5.23 12.59
N GLY A 19 -5.29 -6.27 13.20
CA GLY A 19 -4.32 -6.10 14.27
C GLY A 19 -3.53 -7.37 14.56
N GLU A 20 -2.59 -7.25 15.48
CA GLU A 20 -1.82 -8.39 16.00
C GLU A 20 -2.20 -8.63 17.45
N ILE A 21 -2.29 -9.89 17.84
CA ILE A 21 -2.58 -10.32 19.20
C ILE A 21 -1.59 -11.41 19.63
N GLU A 22 -1.09 -11.31 20.86
CA GLU A 22 -0.24 -12.34 21.44
C GLU A 22 -1.07 -13.33 22.25
N ALA A 23 -0.93 -14.61 21.92
CA ALA A 23 -1.63 -15.70 22.58
C ALA A 23 -0.79 -16.97 22.55
N ILE A 24 -1.07 -17.91 23.45
CA ILE A 24 -0.36 -19.19 23.52
C ILE A 24 -0.85 -20.12 22.40
N ASN A 25 -2.10 -19.98 21.97
CA ASN A 25 -2.68 -20.74 20.87
C ASN A 25 -3.80 -19.95 20.14
N GLN A 26 -4.30 -20.51 19.04
CA GLN A 26 -5.37 -19.91 18.24
C GLN A 26 -6.67 -19.75 19.04
N GLU A 27 -6.95 -20.66 19.96
CA GLU A 27 -8.15 -20.64 20.81
C GLU A 27 -8.13 -19.46 21.77
N GLU A 28 -7.01 -19.22 22.47
CA GLU A 28 -6.81 -18.09 23.37
C GLU A 28 -6.80 -16.76 22.60
N ALA A 29 -6.19 -16.72 21.40
CA ALA A 29 -6.29 -15.54 20.53
C ALA A 29 -7.74 -15.24 20.17
N SER A 30 -8.52 -16.27 19.81
CA SER A 30 -9.93 -16.09 19.48
C SER A 30 -10.77 -15.67 20.69
N PHE A 31 -10.43 -16.16 21.88
CA PHE A 31 -11.12 -15.82 23.12
C PHE A 31 -10.92 -14.34 23.48
N LYS A 32 -9.67 -13.87 23.48
CA LYS A 32 -9.34 -12.46 23.73
C LYS A 32 -10.01 -11.50 22.73
N LEU A 33 -10.07 -11.88 21.46
CA LEU A 33 -10.74 -11.08 20.42
C LEU A 33 -12.27 -11.06 20.60
N LYS A 34 -12.87 -12.17 21.03
CA LYS A 34 -14.29 -12.23 21.40
C LYS A 34 -14.61 -11.37 22.63
N GLU A 35 -13.76 -11.38 23.66
CA GLU A 35 -13.89 -10.49 24.82
C GLU A 35 -13.86 -9.00 24.41
N GLN A 36 -13.05 -8.67 23.41
CA GLN A 36 -12.98 -7.33 22.82
C GLN A 36 -14.16 -7.00 21.88
N LYS A 37 -15.20 -7.86 21.81
CA LYS A 37 -16.35 -7.74 20.91
C LYS A 37 -15.96 -7.64 19.44
N ILE A 38 -14.87 -8.29 19.05
CA ILE A 38 -14.38 -8.33 17.67
C ILE A 38 -14.89 -9.61 17.01
N ILE A 39 -15.67 -9.46 15.94
CA ILE A 39 -16.11 -10.59 15.12
C ILE A 39 -14.94 -10.98 14.23
N ILE A 40 -14.30 -12.12 14.52
CA ILE A 40 -13.12 -12.59 13.80
C ILE A 40 -13.53 -13.11 12.43
N THR A 41 -13.04 -12.48 11.36
CA THR A 41 -13.23 -12.95 9.98
C THR A 41 -12.04 -13.78 9.50
N ASN A 42 -10.85 -13.52 10.04
CA ASN A 42 -9.64 -14.25 9.67
C ASN A 42 -8.61 -14.18 10.82
N LEU A 43 -7.94 -15.29 11.12
CA LEU A 43 -6.96 -15.40 12.20
C LEU A 43 -5.78 -16.26 11.73
N ILE A 44 -4.60 -15.68 11.63
CA ILE A 44 -3.41 -16.32 11.05
C ILE A 44 -2.26 -16.28 12.06
N LYS A 45 -1.63 -17.44 12.28
CA LYS A 45 -0.43 -17.59 13.13
C LYS A 45 0.79 -17.06 12.39
N VAL A 46 1.46 -16.05 12.94
CA VAL A 46 2.70 -15.52 12.38
C VAL A 46 3.88 -16.27 13.01
N LYS A 47 4.52 -17.15 12.23
CA LYS A 47 5.78 -17.79 12.63
C LYS A 47 6.89 -16.73 12.61
N LYS A 48 7.28 -16.22 13.79
CA LYS A 48 8.40 -15.27 13.98
C LYS A 48 9.68 -15.80 13.30
N LYS A 49 10.02 -15.29 12.10
CA LYS A 49 11.42 -15.21 11.65
C LYS A 49 12.01 -13.94 12.25
N LYS A 50 13.04 -14.10 13.08
CA LYS A 50 13.83 -13.02 13.67
C LYS A 50 14.45 -12.14 12.57
N ALA A 51 14.23 -10.84 12.62
CA ALA A 51 15.25 -9.83 12.30
C ALA A 51 14.85 -8.47 12.89
N ALA A 52 15.73 -8.00 13.77
CA ALA A 52 16.01 -6.66 14.27
C ALA A 52 15.01 -5.49 14.06
N LYS A 53 14.71 -4.86 15.19
CA LYS A 53 14.43 -3.43 15.39
C LYS A 53 15.01 -2.53 14.29
N GLU A 54 14.17 -1.66 13.74
CA GLU A 54 14.47 -0.23 13.77
C GLU A 54 13.19 0.58 13.97
N LYS A 55 13.28 1.54 14.90
CA LYS A 55 12.22 2.49 15.23
C LYS A 55 12.05 3.45 14.06
N GLY A 56 10.93 3.37 13.35
CA GLY A 56 10.50 4.37 12.39
C GLY A 56 8.99 4.55 12.46
N LYS A 57 8.55 5.69 13.01
CA LYS A 57 7.16 6.13 13.08
C LYS A 57 6.48 6.11 11.70
N LYS A 58 5.18 5.75 11.72
CA LYS A 58 4.13 6.02 10.72
C LYS A 58 4.21 5.23 9.41
N GLY A 59 3.19 4.41 9.20
CA GLY A 59 2.85 3.89 7.88
C GLY A 59 2.19 2.53 8.01
N GLY A 60 0.85 2.53 8.07
CA GLY A 60 0.06 1.30 8.09
C GLY A 60 0.50 0.36 6.97
N PHE A 61 0.60 -0.91 7.33
CA PHE A 61 0.95 -2.04 6.49
C PHE A 61 -0.10 -2.20 5.36
N SER A 62 -0.02 -1.39 4.30
CA SER A 62 -0.79 -1.60 3.08
C SER A 62 -0.03 -2.58 2.18
N PHE A 63 -0.03 -3.86 2.56
CA PHE A 63 0.64 -4.95 1.85
C PHE A 63 -0.10 -5.40 0.57
N GLY A 64 -0.68 -4.42 -0.14
CA GLY A 64 -1.22 -4.58 -1.47
C GLY A 64 -0.97 -3.28 -2.22
N LYS A 65 -0.25 -3.36 -3.34
CA LYS A 65 -0.20 -2.25 -4.30
C LYS A 65 -1.65 -1.84 -4.55
N LYS A 66 -2.03 -0.61 -4.16
CA LYS A 66 -3.37 -0.12 -4.48
C LYS A 66 -3.52 -0.24 -5.99
N LYS A 67 -4.61 -0.87 -6.44
CA LYS A 67 -4.83 -1.06 -7.87
C LYS A 67 -5.10 0.31 -8.46
N VAL A 68 -4.31 0.71 -9.46
CA VAL A 68 -4.53 1.95 -10.19
C VAL A 68 -5.91 1.85 -10.86
N SER A 69 -6.78 2.82 -10.60
CA SER A 69 -8.11 2.83 -11.20
C SER A 69 -8.03 3.31 -12.65
N PRO A 70 -8.95 2.88 -13.54
CA PRO A 70 -9.04 3.43 -14.89
C PRO A 70 -9.22 4.96 -14.92
N GLN A 71 -9.87 5.51 -13.89
CA GLN A 71 -10.06 6.95 -13.74
C GLN A 71 -8.73 7.68 -13.49
N ASP A 72 -7.84 7.12 -12.68
CA ASP A 72 -6.51 7.71 -12.43
C ASP A 72 -5.69 7.76 -13.73
N VAL A 73 -5.75 6.70 -14.53
CA VAL A 73 -5.08 6.64 -15.85
C VAL A 73 -5.66 7.66 -16.80
N MET A 74 -6.99 7.82 -16.84
CA MET A 74 -7.66 8.83 -17.68
C MET A 74 -7.22 10.25 -17.31
N ILE A 75 -7.23 10.59 -16.02
CA ILE A 75 -6.84 11.92 -15.53
C ILE A 75 -5.38 12.19 -15.87
N PHE A 76 -4.48 11.25 -15.56
CA PHE A 76 -3.07 11.34 -15.92
C PHE A 76 -2.87 11.58 -17.42
N SER A 77 -3.52 10.77 -18.26
CA SER A 77 -3.35 10.85 -19.72
C SER A 77 -3.81 12.19 -20.28
N LYS A 78 -4.92 12.73 -19.75
CA LYS A 78 -5.44 14.04 -20.16
C LYS A 78 -4.50 15.17 -19.74
N GLN A 79 -4.00 15.15 -18.51
CA GLN A 79 -3.07 16.16 -18.01
C GLN A 79 -1.72 16.10 -18.74
N PHE A 80 -1.18 14.90 -18.92
CA PHE A 80 0.03 14.64 -19.70
C PHE A 80 -0.10 15.18 -21.13
N ALA A 81 -1.16 14.79 -21.85
CA ALA A 81 -1.39 15.28 -23.21
C ALA A 81 -1.53 16.80 -23.27
N THR A 82 -2.15 17.43 -22.27
CA THR A 82 -2.32 18.89 -22.23
C THR A 82 -0.97 19.59 -22.08
N MET A 83 -0.13 19.14 -21.13
CA MET A 83 1.19 19.74 -20.90
C MET A 83 2.15 19.49 -22.06
N VAL A 84 2.13 18.29 -22.65
CA VAL A 84 2.94 17.97 -23.83
C VAL A 84 2.50 18.82 -25.04
N LYS A 85 1.20 19.00 -25.26
CA LYS A 85 0.67 19.90 -26.31
C LYS A 85 1.06 21.36 -26.08
N ALA A 86 1.19 21.77 -24.83
CA ALA A 86 1.68 23.10 -24.46
C ALA A 86 3.20 23.27 -24.66
N GLY A 87 3.91 22.23 -25.11
CA GLY A 87 5.34 22.29 -25.43
C GLY A 87 6.26 22.15 -24.22
N LEU A 88 5.74 21.71 -23.07
CA LEU A 88 6.58 21.49 -21.90
C LEU A 88 7.50 20.27 -22.12
N PRO A 89 8.77 20.30 -21.66
CA PRO A 89 9.66 19.16 -21.72
C PRO A 89 9.07 17.94 -21.02
N ILE A 90 9.08 16.78 -21.68
CA ILE A 90 8.42 15.54 -21.21
C ILE A 90 8.88 15.13 -19.81
N LEU A 91 10.19 15.23 -19.53
CA LEU A 91 10.74 14.91 -18.21
C LEU A 91 10.16 15.79 -17.11
N ASN A 92 10.01 17.10 -17.38
CA ASN A 92 9.41 18.05 -16.43
C ASN A 92 7.94 17.74 -16.21
N VAL A 93 7.21 17.41 -17.28
CA VAL A 93 5.79 17.01 -17.21
C VAL A 93 5.61 15.79 -16.32
N LEU A 94 6.44 14.75 -16.49
CA LEU A 94 6.36 13.54 -15.66
C LEU A 94 6.65 13.83 -14.18
N SER A 95 7.64 14.68 -13.87
CA SER A 95 7.91 15.12 -12.50
C SER A 95 6.73 15.87 -11.89
N MET A 96 6.15 16.83 -12.60
CA MET A 96 5.00 17.61 -12.12
C MET A 96 3.79 16.71 -11.85
N LEU A 97 3.49 15.77 -12.76
CA LEU A 97 2.36 14.85 -12.60
C LEU A 97 2.56 13.87 -11.45
N ARG A 98 3.79 13.38 -11.24
CA ARG A 98 4.12 12.54 -10.08
C ARG A 98 3.79 13.24 -8.76
N ASP A 99 4.08 14.54 -8.67
CA ASP A 99 3.86 15.32 -7.46
C ASP A 99 2.36 15.57 -7.22
N GLN A 100 1.58 15.78 -8.28
CA GLN A 100 0.13 16.04 -8.21
C GLN A 100 -0.72 14.80 -7.91
N ILE A 101 -0.26 13.61 -8.29
CA ILE A 101 -1.01 12.37 -8.05
C ILE A 101 -0.98 12.04 -6.56
N GLU A 102 -2.04 11.45 -6.00
CA GLU A 102 -2.03 10.97 -4.61
C GLU A 102 -1.79 9.46 -4.54
N HIS A 103 -2.13 8.75 -5.62
CA HIS A 103 -2.09 7.29 -5.68
C HIS A 103 -0.63 6.77 -5.71
N PRO A 104 -0.17 6.07 -4.65
CA PRO A 104 1.26 5.73 -4.49
C PRO A 104 1.79 4.83 -5.62
N THR A 105 1.01 3.83 -6.04
CA THR A 105 1.42 2.93 -7.14
C THR A 105 1.48 3.64 -8.49
N MET A 106 0.69 4.71 -8.68
CA MET A 106 0.73 5.47 -9.93
C MET A 106 1.96 6.38 -9.96
N LYS A 107 2.37 6.92 -8.79
CA LYS A 107 3.64 7.65 -8.66
C LYS A 107 4.85 6.77 -9.02
N GLU A 108 4.86 5.53 -8.53
CA GLU A 108 5.93 4.58 -8.84
C GLU A 108 6.03 4.32 -10.35
N ILE A 109 4.90 4.05 -11.00
CA ILE A 109 4.85 3.83 -12.45
C ILE A 109 5.40 5.05 -13.22
N ILE A 110 4.99 6.26 -12.83
CA ILE A 110 5.45 7.49 -13.49
C ILE A 110 6.95 7.70 -13.29
N GLU A 111 7.47 7.40 -12.10
CA GLU A 111 8.90 7.49 -11.81
C GLU A 111 9.71 6.49 -12.63
N ASP A 112 9.21 5.26 -12.81
CA ASP A 112 9.86 4.25 -13.63
C ASP A 112 9.88 4.66 -15.11
N ILE A 113 8.79 5.24 -15.62
CA ILE A 113 8.74 5.80 -16.98
C ILE A 113 9.77 6.92 -17.12
N ARG A 114 9.81 7.86 -16.16
CA ARG A 114 10.75 8.97 -16.18
C ARG A 114 12.20 8.48 -16.23
N LYS A 115 12.58 7.54 -15.37
CA LYS A 115 13.92 6.94 -15.36
C LYS A 115 14.26 6.25 -16.68
N SER A 116 13.29 5.58 -17.28
CA SER A 116 13.47 4.94 -18.59
C SER A 116 13.79 5.97 -19.67
N LEU A 117 13.10 7.12 -19.67
CA LEU A 117 13.39 8.22 -20.59
C LEU A 117 14.74 8.90 -20.32
N GLU A 118 15.09 9.10 -19.05
CA GLU A 118 16.42 9.61 -18.67
C GLU A 118 17.54 8.66 -19.12
N GLY A 119 17.27 7.34 -19.11
CA GLY A 119 18.15 6.31 -19.66
C GLY A 119 18.21 6.23 -21.19
N GLY A 120 17.49 7.11 -21.91
CA GLY A 120 17.49 7.18 -23.38
C GLY A 120 16.51 6.21 -24.05
N ILE A 121 15.66 5.52 -23.30
CA ILE A 121 14.59 4.68 -23.86
C ILE A 121 13.51 5.61 -24.43
N THR A 122 13.06 5.36 -25.65
CA THR A 122 12.03 6.19 -26.29
C THR A 122 10.67 5.99 -25.64
N LEU A 123 9.89 7.07 -25.51
CA LEU A 123 8.54 7.03 -24.93
C LEU A 123 7.55 6.27 -25.81
N SER A 124 7.72 6.37 -27.13
CA SER A 124 6.97 5.61 -28.14
C SER A 124 7.96 4.77 -28.93
N LYS A 125 7.50 3.59 -29.32
CA LYS A 125 8.10 2.85 -30.43
C LYS A 125 7.73 3.54 -31.75
#